data_AF-A0A2M7L4T6-F1
#
_entry.id   AF-A0A2M7L4T6-F1
#
_cell.length_a   1.000
_cell.length_b   1.000
_cell.length_c   1.000
_cell.angle_alpha   90.00
_cell.angle_beta   90.00
_cell.angle_gamma   90.00
#
_symmetry.space_group_name_H-M   'P 1'
#
loop_
_entity.id
_entity.type
_entity.pdbx_description
1 polymer ?
#
loop_
_entity_poly.entity_id
_entity_poly.type
_entity_poly.pdbx_seq_one_letter_code
_entity_poly.pdbx_strand_id
1 'polypeptide(L)'
;MPLSDEQVRETTIPEGKNQLKISDGGGLYLLIKPSGRYWKLAYRFDGKQKSLALGVYPAVSLHDARDKRATAKAMLADHVDPGQVRQQQRRRQMGAAVANEQELINQAQEQTTTDMMQAPPPDHQQQPHPLSRSAQLQLEERRLRILQIIRDANGYIANELNVQQLLDEVGHRISFDRLRTDLAWLYEQHLVYLQTDTLWVIHLTRQGLELVDGRIWVPGIRRAEPVL
;
A
#
# COMPACT_ATOMS: atom_id res chain seq x y z
N MET A 1 12.90 4.05 33.11
CA MET A 1 11.64 3.98 33.89
C MET A 1 10.56 3.46 32.97
N PRO A 2 9.69 2.54 33.44
CA PRO A 2 8.52 2.12 32.68
C PRO A 2 7.53 3.28 32.55
N LEU A 3 6.77 3.28 31.45
CA LEU A 3 5.71 4.26 31.23
C LEU A 3 4.44 3.90 32.01
N SER A 4 3.65 4.91 32.33
CA SER A 4 2.23 4.79 32.73
C SER A 4 1.30 5.18 31.58
N ASP A 5 0.05 4.72 31.61
CA ASP A 5 -0.96 5.11 30.60
C ASP A 5 -1.22 6.63 30.59
N GLU A 6 -1.16 7.27 31.76
CA GLU A 6 -1.25 8.73 31.91
C GLU A 6 -0.13 9.44 31.14
N GLN A 7 1.13 9.00 31.33
CA GLN A 7 2.27 9.52 30.59
C GLN A 7 2.12 9.33 29.08
N VAL A 8 1.62 8.16 28.65
CA VAL A 8 1.40 7.87 27.22
C VAL A 8 0.38 8.83 26.59
N ARG A 9 -0.69 9.14 27.34
CA ARG A 9 -1.78 10.00 26.88
C ARG A 9 -1.38 11.47 26.85
N GLU A 10 -0.74 11.94 27.91
CA GLU A 10 -0.52 13.37 28.17
C GLU A 10 0.76 13.90 27.54
N THR A 11 1.74 13.03 27.26
CA THR A 11 2.97 13.52 26.67
C THR A 11 2.76 14.00 25.23
N THR A 12 3.25 15.20 24.96
CA THR A 12 3.27 15.85 23.65
C THR A 12 4.69 16.09 23.17
N ILE A 13 4.82 16.50 21.91
CA ILE A 13 6.12 16.84 21.33
C ILE A 13 6.51 18.24 21.85
N PRO A 14 7.71 18.42 22.43
CA PRO A 14 8.16 19.74 22.87
C PRO A 14 8.25 20.74 21.71
N GLU A 15 8.07 22.02 22.01
CA GLU A 15 8.20 23.09 21.03
C GLU A 15 9.56 23.05 20.33
N GLY A 16 9.56 23.26 19.01
CA GLY A 16 10.76 23.17 18.17
C GLY A 16 11.23 21.74 17.81
N LYS A 17 10.49 20.68 18.19
CA LYS A 17 10.79 19.29 17.78
C LYS A 17 9.70 18.70 16.88
N ASN A 18 10.12 17.81 15.97
CA ASN A 18 9.20 17.10 15.06
C ASN A 18 8.81 15.70 15.54
N GLN A 19 9.46 15.19 16.59
CA GLN A 19 9.12 13.91 17.21
C GLN A 19 9.67 13.82 18.63
N LEU A 20 9.05 12.97 19.44
CA LEU A 20 9.54 12.60 20.77
C LEU A 20 9.59 11.08 20.92
N LYS A 21 10.69 10.58 21.49
CA LYS A 21 10.86 9.15 21.83
C LYS A 21 10.87 9.01 23.35
N ILE A 22 10.02 8.15 23.87
CA ILE A 22 9.90 7.88 25.32
C ILE A 22 10.06 6.38 25.56
N SER A 23 11.04 6.01 26.38
CA SER A 23 11.37 4.60 26.64
C SER A 23 10.45 4.01 27.70
N ASP A 24 9.89 2.81 27.45
CA ASP A 24 9.24 1.96 28.46
C ASP A 24 10.22 0.95 29.08
N GLY A 25 11.34 0.68 28.40
CA GLY A 25 12.35 -0.28 28.84
C GLY A 25 12.32 -1.61 28.07
N GLY A 26 13.43 -2.35 28.18
CA GLY A 26 13.63 -3.58 27.42
C GLY A 26 13.65 -3.38 25.90
N GLY A 27 13.99 -2.17 25.44
CA GLY A 27 13.97 -1.78 24.02
C GLY A 27 12.63 -1.25 23.52
N LEU A 28 11.53 -1.39 24.27
CA LEU A 28 10.23 -0.81 23.93
C LEU A 28 10.23 0.69 24.19
N TYR A 29 9.65 1.44 23.26
CA TYR A 29 9.46 2.87 23.37
C TYR A 29 8.22 3.33 22.61
N LEU A 30 7.64 4.44 23.07
CA LEU A 30 6.65 5.21 22.35
C LEU A 30 7.36 6.23 21.46
N LEU A 31 6.99 6.27 20.18
CA LEU A 31 7.39 7.31 19.24
C LEU A 31 6.19 8.21 18.95
N ILE A 32 6.27 9.47 19.37
CA ILE A 32 5.25 10.49 19.16
C ILE A 32 5.68 11.35 17.97
N LYS A 33 4.82 11.43 16.96
CA LYS A 33 4.93 12.30 15.78
C LYS A 33 3.66 13.12 15.60
N PRO A 34 3.66 14.19 14.80
CA PRO A 34 2.43 14.90 14.44
C PRO A 34 1.36 13.97 13.85
N SER A 35 1.79 12.94 13.10
CA SER A 35 0.91 11.94 12.48
C SER A 35 0.32 10.91 13.45
N GLY A 36 0.82 10.82 14.69
CA GLY A 36 0.32 9.84 15.66
C GLY A 36 1.38 9.28 16.60
N ARG A 37 0.97 8.26 17.36
CA ARG A 37 1.77 7.62 18.42
C ARG A 37 2.00 6.15 18.08
N TYR A 38 3.27 5.74 18.05
CA TYR A 38 3.66 4.43 17.54
C TYR A 38 4.46 3.66 18.58
N TRP A 39 4.03 2.44 18.89
CA TRP A 39 4.82 1.50 19.70
C TRP A 39 5.90 0.88 18.85
N LYS A 40 7.15 0.99 19.31
CA LYS A 40 8.32 0.45 18.60
C LYS A 40 9.25 -0.27 19.56
N LEU A 41 9.88 -1.32 19.07
CA LEU A 41 10.90 -2.10 19.76
C LEU A 41 12.23 -1.90 19.04
N ALA A 42 13.23 -1.34 19.73
CA ALA A 42 14.61 -1.37 19.30
C ALA A 42 15.25 -2.69 19.75
N TYR A 43 15.93 -3.37 18.83
CA TYR A 43 16.61 -4.64 19.10
C TYR A 43 17.86 -4.77 18.24
N ARG A 44 18.67 -5.81 18.51
CA ARG A 44 19.77 -6.21 17.64
C ARG A 44 19.56 -7.65 17.19
N PHE A 45 19.93 -7.93 15.95
CA PHE A 45 19.93 -9.26 15.36
C PHE A 45 21.11 -9.33 14.40
N ASP A 46 21.92 -10.38 14.48
CA ASP A 46 23.17 -10.55 13.70
C ASP A 46 24.07 -9.31 13.71
N GLY A 47 24.29 -8.74 14.89
CA GLY A 47 25.13 -7.56 15.08
C GLY A 47 24.54 -6.24 14.57
N LYS A 48 23.41 -6.26 13.86
CA LYS A 48 22.74 -5.07 13.30
C LYS A 48 21.67 -4.54 14.23
N GLN A 49 21.62 -3.22 14.40
CA GLN A 49 20.53 -2.55 15.12
C GLN A 49 19.30 -2.44 14.23
N LYS A 50 18.15 -2.84 14.76
CA LYS A 50 16.87 -2.87 14.03
C LYS A 50 15.75 -2.29 14.88
N SER A 51 14.64 -1.96 14.23
CA SER A 51 13.44 -1.46 14.87
C SER A 51 12.19 -2.16 14.34
N LEU A 52 11.38 -2.70 15.25
CA LEU A 52 10.11 -3.37 14.94
C LEU A 52 8.97 -2.47 15.38
N ALA A 53 8.02 -2.19 14.49
CA ALA A 53 6.75 -1.58 14.89
C ALA A 53 5.87 -2.64 15.58
N LEU A 54 5.23 -2.27 16.69
CA LEU A 54 4.35 -3.17 17.46
C LEU A 54 2.88 -2.74 17.39
N GLY A 55 2.62 -1.49 17.01
CA GLY A 55 1.26 -0.97 16.88
C GLY A 55 1.20 0.54 16.89
N VAL A 56 -0.02 1.05 16.75
CA VAL A 56 -0.37 2.46 16.87
C VAL A 56 -1.24 2.62 18.11
N TYR A 57 -0.96 3.59 18.95
CA TYR A 57 -1.82 3.94 20.08
C TYR A 57 -2.96 4.86 19.60
N PRO A 58 -4.22 4.69 20.06
CA PRO A 58 -4.66 3.81 21.16
C PRO A 58 -5.08 2.40 20.75
N ALA A 59 -5.09 2.06 19.46
CA ALA A 59 -5.50 0.72 18.99
C ALA A 59 -4.66 -0.44 19.58
N VAL A 60 -3.44 -0.14 20.01
CA VAL A 60 -2.59 -1.03 20.82
C VAL A 60 -2.28 -0.30 22.12
N SER A 61 -2.75 -0.86 23.23
CA SER A 61 -2.52 -0.30 24.57
C SER A 61 -1.06 -0.45 24.99
N LEU A 62 -0.65 0.23 26.07
CA LEU A 62 0.67 0.02 26.67
C LEU A 62 0.86 -1.43 27.13
N HIS A 63 -0.19 -2.05 27.67
CA HIS A 63 -0.20 -3.46 28.07
C HIS A 63 0.06 -4.36 26.85
N ASP A 64 -0.74 -4.23 25.78
CA ASP A 64 -0.57 -5.02 24.56
C ASP A 64 0.81 -4.82 23.92
N ALA A 65 1.35 -3.60 24.00
CA ALA A 65 2.69 -3.30 23.50
C ALA A 65 3.78 -4.04 24.30
N ARG A 66 3.60 -4.20 25.62
CA ARG A 66 4.50 -4.99 26.49
C ARG A 66 4.40 -6.48 26.19
N ASP A 67 3.22 -7.00 25.92
CA ASP A 67 3.02 -8.40 25.53
C ASP A 67 3.68 -8.69 24.18
N LYS A 68 3.44 -7.83 23.18
CA LYS A 68 4.11 -7.94 21.86
C LYS A 68 5.63 -7.83 21.97
N ARG A 69 6.15 -7.01 22.91
CA ARG A 69 7.59 -6.98 23.22
C ARG A 69 8.06 -8.33 23.76
N ALA A 70 7.33 -8.94 24.69
CA ALA A 70 7.69 -10.24 25.25
C ALA A 70 7.73 -11.32 24.16
N THR A 71 6.72 -11.39 23.29
CA THR A 71 6.71 -12.29 22.13
C THR A 71 7.90 -12.06 21.20
N ALA A 72 8.19 -10.80 20.86
CA ALA A 72 9.32 -10.48 19.99
C ALA A 72 10.68 -10.82 20.64
N LYS A 73 10.81 -10.69 21.96
CA LYS A 73 12.01 -11.10 22.68
C LYS A 73 12.18 -12.62 22.75
N ALA A 74 11.09 -13.37 22.88
CA ALA A 74 11.14 -14.83 22.79
C ALA A 74 11.68 -15.27 21.42
N MET A 75 11.16 -14.68 20.32
CA MET A 75 11.69 -14.95 18.97
C MET A 75 13.19 -14.66 18.87
N LEU A 76 13.65 -13.53 19.42
CA LEU A 76 15.08 -13.19 19.40
C LEU A 76 15.94 -14.17 20.20
N ALA A 77 15.43 -14.70 21.32
CA ALA A 77 16.11 -15.72 22.12
C ALA A 77 16.27 -17.03 21.34
N ASP A 78 15.26 -17.37 20.52
CA ASP A 78 15.28 -18.51 19.61
C ASP A 78 16.06 -18.23 18.30
N HIS A 79 16.81 -17.13 18.24
CA HIS A 79 17.55 -16.69 17.05
C HIS A 79 16.67 -16.49 15.80
N VAL A 80 15.41 -16.09 16.00
CA VAL A 80 14.47 -15.72 14.94
C VAL A 80 14.31 -14.21 14.88
N ASP A 81 14.46 -13.62 13.70
CA ASP A 81 14.24 -12.18 13.48
C ASP A 81 12.73 -11.87 13.43
N PRO A 82 12.15 -11.19 14.46
CA PRO A 82 10.72 -10.89 14.50
C PRO A 82 10.30 -9.91 13.39
N GLY A 83 11.23 -9.11 12.86
CA GLY A 83 10.99 -8.25 11.71
C GLY A 83 10.75 -9.06 10.44
N GLN A 84 11.52 -10.12 10.23
CA GLN A 84 11.33 -11.02 9.09
C GLN A 84 10.04 -11.84 9.21
N VAL A 85 9.74 -12.37 10.39
CA VAL A 85 8.48 -13.11 10.62
C VAL A 85 7.28 -12.23 10.28
N ARG A 86 7.25 -10.99 10.76
CA ARG A 86 6.17 -10.04 10.43
C ARG A 86 6.12 -9.70 8.94
N GLN A 87 7.27 -9.59 8.27
CA GLN A 87 7.31 -9.35 6.83
C GLN A 87 6.77 -10.55 6.05
N GLN A 88 7.14 -11.77 6.43
CA GLN A 88 6.65 -13.00 5.82
C GLN A 88 5.15 -13.20 6.05
N GLN A 89 4.66 -12.94 7.28
CA GLN A 89 3.22 -12.99 7.57
C GLN A 89 2.43 -11.99 6.73
N ARG A 90 2.93 -10.75 6.57
CA ARG A 90 2.33 -9.78 5.66
C ARG A 90 2.30 -10.29 4.22
N ARG A 91 3.43 -10.84 3.73
CA ARG A 91 3.50 -11.42 2.38
C ARG A 91 2.54 -12.58 2.19
N ARG A 92 2.36 -13.44 3.21
CA ARG A 92 1.40 -14.56 3.18
C ARG A 92 -0.04 -14.09 3.21
N GLN A 93 -0.38 -13.12 4.06
CA GLN A 93 -1.71 -12.52 4.10
C GLN A 93 -2.03 -11.81 2.79
N MET A 94 -1.06 -11.10 2.21
CA MET A 94 -1.18 -10.50 0.88
C MET A 94 -1.37 -11.56 -0.21
N GLY A 95 -0.58 -12.64 -0.20
CA GLY A 95 -0.72 -13.72 -1.18
C GLY A 95 -2.04 -14.50 -1.06
N ALA A 96 -2.54 -14.71 0.16
CA ALA A 96 -3.83 -15.37 0.40
C ALA A 96 -5.02 -14.51 0.00
N ALA A 97 -4.96 -13.19 0.22
CA ALA A 97 -5.98 -12.26 -0.25
C ALA A 97 -6.07 -12.25 -1.79
N VAL A 98 -4.92 -12.27 -2.48
CA VAL A 98 -4.84 -12.35 -3.95
C VAL A 98 -5.41 -13.66 -4.48
N ALA A 99 -5.14 -14.79 -3.82
CA ALA A 99 -5.68 -16.09 -4.23
C ALA A 99 -7.21 -16.15 -4.12
N ASN A 100 -7.78 -15.64 -3.02
CA ASN A 100 -9.23 -15.63 -2.81
C ASN A 100 -9.95 -14.70 -3.81
N GLU A 101 -9.36 -13.56 -4.16
CA GLU A 101 -9.94 -12.64 -5.14
C GLU A 101 -9.94 -13.23 -6.56
N GLN A 102 -8.88 -13.94 -6.92
CA GLN A 102 -8.80 -14.64 -8.21
C GLN A 102 -9.85 -15.74 -8.34
N GLU A 103 -10.15 -16.45 -7.26
CA GLU A 103 -11.17 -17.50 -7.24
C GLU A 103 -12.59 -16.93 -7.43
N LEU A 104 -12.91 -15.78 -6.82
CA LEU A 104 -14.17 -15.07 -7.07
C LEU A 104 -14.31 -14.58 -8.51
N ILE A 105 -13.22 -14.07 -9.10
CA ILE A 105 -13.23 -13.59 -10.50
C ILE A 105 -13.50 -14.74 -11.47
N ASN A 106 -12.86 -15.89 -11.27
CA ASN A 106 -13.07 -17.07 -12.11
C ASN A 106 -14.53 -17.54 -12.03
N GLN A 107 -15.11 -17.59 -10.82
CA GLN A 107 -16.52 -17.96 -10.63
C GLN A 107 -17.49 -16.98 -11.28
N ALA A 108 -17.23 -15.66 -11.18
CA ALA A 108 -18.07 -14.64 -11.82
C ALA A 108 -18.02 -14.71 -13.35
N GLN A 109 -16.86 -15.05 -13.94
CA GLN A 109 -16.70 -15.22 -15.38
C GLN A 109 -17.40 -16.48 -15.89
N GLU A 110 -17.36 -17.58 -15.15
CA GLU A 110 -18.09 -18.82 -15.48
C GLU A 110 -19.61 -18.63 -15.45
N GLN A 111 -20.13 -17.89 -14.46
CA GLN A 111 -21.54 -17.53 -14.37
C GLN A 111 -21.99 -16.62 -15.52
N THR A 112 -21.18 -15.60 -15.84
CA THR A 112 -21.47 -14.68 -16.95
C THR A 112 -21.46 -15.40 -18.30
N THR A 113 -20.53 -16.35 -18.50
CA THR A 113 -20.45 -17.15 -19.73
C THR A 113 -21.67 -18.08 -19.88
N THR A 114 -22.20 -18.59 -18.76
CA THR A 114 -23.38 -19.44 -18.72
C THR A 114 -24.67 -18.65 -19.03
N ASP A 115 -24.84 -17.45 -18.45
CA ASP A 115 -26.00 -16.58 -18.71
C ASP A 115 -26.04 -16.04 -20.16
N MET A 116 -24.87 -15.75 -20.75
CA MET A 116 -24.78 -15.26 -22.13
C MET A 116 -25.19 -16.29 -23.19
N MET A 117 -25.20 -17.59 -22.88
CA MET A 117 -25.68 -18.64 -23.79
C MET A 117 -27.22 -18.79 -23.78
N GLN A 118 -27.95 -18.12 -22.88
CA GLN A 118 -29.41 -18.26 -22.72
C GLN A 118 -30.23 -16.97 -22.90
N ALA A 119 -29.61 -15.79 -23.01
CA ALA A 119 -30.33 -14.53 -23.19
C ALA A 119 -30.56 -14.17 -24.68
N PRO A 120 -31.75 -13.64 -25.07
CA PRO A 120 -31.93 -13.02 -26.38
C PRO A 120 -31.00 -11.80 -26.53
N PRO A 121 -30.57 -11.45 -27.76
CA PRO A 121 -29.58 -10.39 -27.97
C PRO A 121 -30.09 -9.06 -27.42
N PRO A 122 -29.27 -8.30 -26.67
CA PRO A 122 -29.71 -7.06 -26.07
C PRO A 122 -29.87 -5.96 -27.12
N ASP A 123 -30.90 -5.16 -26.92
CA ASP A 123 -31.25 -4.02 -27.77
C ASP A 123 -30.09 -2.99 -27.77
N HIS A 124 -29.56 -2.67 -28.95
CA HIS A 124 -28.32 -1.90 -29.14
C HIS A 124 -28.42 -0.40 -28.75
N GLN A 125 -29.48 0.03 -28.07
CA GLN A 125 -29.78 1.45 -27.85
C GLN A 125 -29.38 2.00 -26.46
N GLN A 126 -28.73 1.20 -25.60
CA GLN A 126 -28.27 1.67 -24.27
C GLN A 126 -26.82 1.27 -23.95
N GLN A 127 -25.88 1.48 -24.89
CA GLN A 127 -24.45 1.46 -24.57
C GLN A 127 -23.97 2.88 -24.22
N PRO A 128 -23.21 3.08 -23.11
CA PRO A 128 -22.62 4.38 -22.81
C PRO A 128 -21.71 4.80 -23.96
N HIS A 129 -21.80 6.07 -24.38
CA HIS A 129 -21.02 6.59 -25.51
C HIS A 129 -19.53 6.27 -25.34
N PRO A 130 -18.85 5.72 -26.36
CA PRO A 130 -17.42 5.47 -26.31
C PRO A 130 -16.69 6.79 -26.02
N LEU A 131 -15.77 6.77 -25.04
CA LEU A 131 -14.89 7.89 -24.73
C LEU A 131 -14.33 8.48 -26.04
N SER A 132 -14.30 9.80 -26.15
CA SER A 132 -13.67 10.45 -27.31
C SER A 132 -12.22 9.98 -27.43
N ARG A 133 -11.69 9.91 -28.67
CA ARG A 133 -10.31 9.46 -28.92
C ARG A 133 -9.28 10.25 -28.10
N SER A 134 -9.51 11.54 -27.89
CA SER A 134 -8.67 12.38 -27.02
C SER A 134 -8.77 12.00 -25.54
N ALA A 135 -9.97 11.68 -25.04
CA ALA A 135 -10.17 11.22 -23.67
C ALA A 135 -9.55 9.83 -23.43
N GLN A 136 -9.59 8.93 -24.41
CA GLN A 136 -8.92 7.63 -24.36
C GLN A 136 -7.40 7.80 -24.27
N LEU A 137 -6.80 8.64 -25.11
CA LEU A 137 -5.36 8.91 -25.07
C LEU A 137 -4.94 9.53 -23.72
N GLN A 138 -5.72 10.48 -23.20
CA GLN A 138 -5.46 11.06 -21.88
C GLN A 138 -5.56 10.05 -20.74
N LEU A 139 -6.49 9.08 -20.84
CA LEU A 139 -6.62 8.00 -19.87
C LEU A 139 -5.40 7.07 -19.91
N GLU A 140 -5.01 6.61 -21.10
CA GLU A 140 -3.88 5.72 -21.31
C GLU A 140 -2.55 6.34 -20.86
N GLU A 141 -2.36 7.62 -21.18
CA GLU A 141 -1.19 8.40 -20.78
C GLU A 141 -1.14 8.62 -19.27
N ARG A 142 -2.27 8.97 -18.64
CA ARG A 142 -2.33 9.18 -17.21
C ARG A 142 -2.01 7.92 -16.41
N ARG A 143 -2.49 6.75 -16.87
CA ARG A 143 -2.15 5.45 -16.27
C ARG A 143 -0.66 5.13 -16.37
N LEU A 144 -0.05 5.37 -17.54
CA LEU A 144 1.41 5.24 -17.70
C LEU A 144 2.13 6.19 -16.73
N ARG A 145 1.66 7.43 -16.61
CA ARG A 145 2.29 8.43 -15.75
C ARG A 145 2.20 8.09 -14.27
N ILE A 146 1.07 7.56 -13.81
CA ILE A 146 0.92 7.02 -12.45
C ILE A 146 2.01 5.98 -12.16
N LEU A 147 2.20 5.01 -13.06
CA LEU A 147 3.19 3.95 -12.88
C LEU A 147 4.63 4.49 -12.87
N GLN A 148 4.94 5.46 -13.73
CA GLN A 148 6.25 6.14 -13.74
C GLN A 148 6.52 6.89 -12.44
N ILE A 149 5.53 7.61 -11.91
CA ILE A 149 5.64 8.31 -10.62
C ILE A 149 5.97 7.32 -9.49
N ILE A 150 5.30 6.16 -9.47
CA ILE A 150 5.55 5.14 -8.43
C ILE A 150 6.93 4.48 -8.64
N ARG A 151 7.37 4.26 -9.89
CA ARG A 151 8.72 3.74 -10.21
C ARG A 151 9.80 4.64 -9.61
N ASP A 152 9.66 5.94 -9.76
CA ASP A 152 10.64 6.93 -9.33
C ASP A 152 10.55 7.22 -7.80
N ALA A 153 9.50 6.72 -7.14
CA ALA A 153 9.34 6.80 -5.70
C ALA A 153 10.23 5.80 -4.94
N ASN A 154 10.69 6.21 -3.76
CA ASN A 154 11.61 5.40 -2.95
C ASN A 154 11.01 4.02 -2.59
N GLY A 155 11.65 2.96 -3.07
CA GLY A 155 11.23 1.58 -2.83
C GLY A 155 10.02 1.13 -3.66
N TYR A 156 9.65 1.87 -4.70
CA TYR A 156 8.48 1.60 -5.55
C TYR A 156 7.14 1.71 -4.83
N ILE A 157 7.08 2.64 -3.87
CA ILE A 157 5.92 2.87 -3.00
C ILE A 157 5.58 4.36 -2.99
N ALA A 158 4.33 4.69 -3.27
CA ALA A 158 3.81 6.04 -3.20
C ALA A 158 2.47 6.06 -2.45
N ASN A 159 2.07 7.21 -1.91
CA ASN A 159 0.71 7.41 -1.40
C ASN A 159 -0.12 8.22 -2.41
N GLU A 160 -1.44 8.07 -2.38
CA GLU A 160 -2.35 8.70 -3.35
C GLU A 160 -2.23 10.23 -3.37
N LEU A 161 -1.93 10.87 -2.23
CA LEU A 161 -1.73 12.31 -2.16
C LEU A 161 -0.50 12.75 -2.96
N ASN A 162 0.62 12.04 -2.81
CA ASN A 162 1.85 12.30 -3.55
C ASN A 162 1.65 12.01 -5.05
N VAL A 163 1.00 10.90 -5.40
CA VAL A 163 0.70 10.59 -6.81
C VAL A 163 -0.17 11.69 -7.45
N GLN A 164 -1.20 12.17 -6.76
CA GLN A 164 -2.03 13.26 -7.28
C GLN A 164 -1.22 14.55 -7.45
N GLN A 165 -0.43 14.95 -6.43
CA GLN A 165 0.39 16.17 -6.50
C GLN A 165 1.36 16.13 -7.68
N LEU A 166 2.06 15.02 -7.87
CA LEU A 166 3.00 14.86 -8.99
C LEU A 166 2.30 14.76 -10.35
N LEU A 167 1.07 14.25 -10.41
CA LEU A 167 0.24 14.31 -11.62
C LEU A 167 -0.16 15.75 -11.96
N ASP A 168 -0.54 16.54 -10.96
CA ASP A 168 -0.89 17.96 -11.13
C ASP A 168 0.28 18.78 -11.68
N GLU A 169 1.50 18.53 -11.18
CA GLU A 169 2.74 19.18 -11.64
C GLU A 169 3.03 18.94 -13.13
N VAL A 170 2.66 17.76 -13.64
CA VAL A 170 2.82 17.42 -15.06
C VAL A 170 1.57 17.67 -15.90
N GLY A 171 0.59 18.38 -15.35
CA GLY A 171 -0.60 18.84 -16.08
C GLY A 171 -1.79 17.87 -16.08
N HIS A 172 -1.73 16.76 -15.35
CA HIS A 172 -2.84 15.82 -15.17
C HIS A 172 -3.67 16.16 -13.93
N ARG A 173 -4.37 17.31 -13.95
CA ARG A 173 -5.25 17.70 -12.84
C ARG A 173 -6.48 16.81 -12.72
N ILE A 174 -6.52 15.98 -11.69
CA ILE A 174 -7.60 15.02 -11.46
C ILE A 174 -8.04 14.96 -10.00
N SER A 175 -9.31 14.63 -9.77
CA SER A 175 -9.83 14.38 -8.43
C SER A 175 -9.26 13.07 -7.85
N PHE A 176 -9.29 12.93 -6.52
CA PHE A 176 -8.95 11.67 -5.85
C PHE A 176 -9.82 10.51 -6.31
N ASP A 177 -11.11 10.75 -6.53
CA ASP A 177 -12.04 9.73 -7.01
C ASP A 177 -11.62 9.19 -8.40
N ARG A 178 -11.19 10.11 -9.28
CA ARG A 178 -10.64 9.72 -10.58
C ARG A 178 -9.32 8.98 -10.46
N LEU A 179 -8.44 9.43 -9.57
CA LEU A 179 -7.17 8.74 -9.31
C LEU A 179 -7.42 7.32 -8.79
N ARG A 180 -8.37 7.15 -7.86
CA ARG A 180 -8.76 5.84 -7.31
C ARG A 180 -9.36 4.94 -8.37
N THR A 181 -10.16 5.48 -9.28
CA THR A 181 -10.67 4.72 -10.44
C THR A 181 -9.53 4.18 -11.30
N ASP A 182 -8.54 5.02 -11.60
CA ASP A 182 -7.38 4.59 -12.39
C ASP A 182 -6.50 3.59 -11.62
N LEU A 183 -6.32 3.78 -10.31
CA LEU A 183 -5.56 2.87 -9.45
C LEU A 183 -6.25 1.52 -9.27
N ALA A 184 -7.58 1.49 -9.12
CA ALA A 184 -8.37 0.27 -9.05
C ALA A 184 -8.23 -0.53 -10.35
N TRP A 185 -8.29 0.15 -11.49
CA TRP A 185 -8.06 -0.51 -12.78
C TRP A 185 -6.62 -1.03 -12.91
N LEU A 186 -5.61 -0.26 -12.49
CA LEU A 186 -4.21 -0.72 -12.51
C LEU A 186 -3.97 -1.92 -11.57
N TYR A 187 -4.73 -1.99 -10.47
CA TYR A 187 -4.77 -3.13 -9.56
C TYR A 187 -5.38 -4.37 -10.23
N GLU A 188 -6.52 -4.20 -10.93
CA GLU A 188 -7.15 -5.27 -11.72
C GLU A 188 -6.22 -5.82 -12.82
N GLN A 189 -5.35 -4.96 -13.39
CA GLN A 189 -4.33 -5.40 -14.35
C GLN A 189 -3.07 -5.98 -13.70
N HIS A 190 -3.04 -6.14 -12.37
CA HIS A 190 -1.91 -6.64 -11.58
C HIS A 190 -0.62 -5.81 -11.69
N LEU A 191 -0.73 -4.52 -12.04
CA LEU A 191 0.41 -3.62 -12.20
C LEU A 191 0.78 -2.90 -10.89
N VAL A 192 -0.17 -2.81 -9.95
CA VAL A 192 0.03 -2.26 -8.61
C VAL A 192 -0.65 -3.11 -7.54
N TYR A 193 -0.19 -3.00 -6.29
CA TYR A 193 -0.96 -3.37 -5.10
C TYR A 193 -1.41 -2.12 -4.34
N LEU A 194 -2.59 -2.20 -3.74
CA LEU A 194 -3.19 -1.09 -2.99
C LEU A 194 -3.38 -1.49 -1.53
N GLN A 195 -2.94 -0.63 -0.61
CA GLN A 195 -3.32 -0.69 0.80
C GLN A 195 -4.24 0.50 1.08
N THR A 196 -5.51 0.22 1.39
CA THR A 196 -6.60 1.21 1.40
C THR A 196 -7.09 1.57 2.80
N ASP A 197 -6.17 1.80 3.74
CA ASP A 197 -6.50 2.11 5.13
C ASP A 197 -6.97 3.56 5.31
N THR A 198 -6.07 4.52 5.52
CA THR A 198 -6.44 5.95 5.72
C THR A 198 -6.15 6.79 4.47
N LEU A 199 -5.03 6.50 3.83
CA LEU A 199 -4.68 7.01 2.51
C LEU A 199 -4.24 5.80 1.70
N TRP A 200 -4.63 5.75 0.43
CA TRP A 200 -4.19 4.64 -0.41
C TRP A 200 -2.67 4.68 -0.57
N VAL A 201 -2.02 3.58 -0.19
CA VAL A 201 -0.59 3.35 -0.44
C VAL A 201 -0.50 2.38 -1.61
N ILE A 202 0.23 2.80 -2.63
CA ILE A 202 0.39 2.10 -3.90
C ILE A 202 1.79 1.51 -3.96
N HIS A 203 1.86 0.22 -4.22
CA HIS A 203 3.11 -0.51 -4.46
C HIS A 203 3.17 -0.92 -5.93
N LEU A 204 4.26 -0.62 -6.62
CA LEU A 204 4.47 -1.13 -7.98
C LEU A 204 4.77 -2.63 -7.94
N THR A 205 4.12 -3.42 -8.80
CA THR A 205 4.48 -4.83 -8.95
C THR A 205 5.69 -4.98 -9.87
N ARG A 206 6.26 -6.20 -9.90
CA ARG A 206 7.30 -6.53 -10.90
C ARG A 206 6.79 -6.33 -12.32
N GLN A 207 5.55 -6.74 -12.60
CA GLN A 207 4.93 -6.58 -13.92
C GLN A 207 4.70 -5.10 -14.26
N GLY A 208 4.28 -4.29 -13.28
CA GLY A 208 4.23 -2.83 -13.42
C GLY A 208 5.58 -2.22 -13.80
N LEU A 209 6.66 -2.67 -13.16
CA LEU A 209 8.01 -2.21 -13.49
C LEU A 209 8.45 -2.63 -14.89
N GLU A 210 8.24 -3.90 -15.27
CA GLU A 210 8.55 -4.39 -16.62
C GLU A 210 7.77 -3.64 -17.71
N LEU A 211 6.53 -3.21 -17.42
CA LEU A 211 5.73 -2.37 -18.32
C LEU A 211 6.33 -0.97 -18.47
N VAL A 212 6.67 -0.32 -17.35
CA VAL A 212 7.22 1.04 -17.36
C VAL A 212 8.60 1.07 -18.04
N ASP A 213 9.37 -0.01 -17.95
CA ASP A 213 10.64 -0.18 -18.66
C ASP A 213 10.47 -0.51 -20.16
N GLY A 214 9.22 -0.64 -20.64
CA GLY A 214 8.92 -0.94 -22.05
C GLY A 214 9.14 -2.40 -22.44
N ARG A 215 9.33 -3.32 -21.49
CA ARG A 215 9.55 -4.75 -21.76
C ARG A 215 8.26 -5.48 -22.10
N ILE A 216 7.13 -5.02 -21.54
CA ILE A 216 5.79 -5.54 -21.80
C ILE A 216 4.82 -4.38 -22.04
N TRP A 217 3.66 -4.68 -22.63
CA TRP A 217 2.61 -3.69 -22.87
C TRP A 217 1.24 -4.26 -22.49
N VAL A 218 0.40 -3.43 -21.87
CA VAL A 218 -0.97 -3.76 -21.47
C VAL A 218 -1.94 -2.82 -22.19
N PRO A 219 -3.00 -3.33 -22.85
CA PRO A 219 -4.03 -2.51 -23.48
C PRO A 219 -4.67 -1.52 -22.49
N GLY A 220 -4.94 -0.29 -22.93
CA GLY A 220 -5.46 0.77 -22.05
C GLY A 220 -4.37 1.49 -21.24
N ILE A 221 -3.09 1.27 -21.57
CA ILE A 221 -1.93 2.06 -21.14
C ILE A 221 -1.10 2.45 -22.36
N ARG A 222 -0.63 3.70 -22.38
CA ARG A 222 0.25 4.20 -23.44
C ARG A 222 1.55 3.37 -23.44
N ARG A 223 2.07 3.01 -24.62
CA ARG A 223 3.35 2.29 -24.71
C ARG A 223 4.47 3.14 -24.13
N ALA A 224 5.21 2.58 -23.18
CA ALA A 224 6.43 3.18 -22.67
C ALA A 224 7.53 3.05 -23.73
N GLU A 225 8.29 4.13 -23.96
CA GLU A 225 9.50 4.04 -24.78
C GLU A 225 10.59 3.33 -23.96
N PRO A 226 11.31 2.35 -24.54
CA PRO A 226 12.37 1.65 -23.83
C PRO A 226 13.49 2.65 -23.49
N VAL A 227 13.94 2.62 -22.23
CA VAL A 227 15.12 3.37 -21.80
C VAL A 227 16.34 2.63 -22.36
N LEU A 228 17.02 3.23 -23.34
CA LEU A 228 18.28 2.73 -23.93
C LEU A 228 19.45 2.88 -22.97
#